data_AF-A0A6J4FPQ0-F1
#
_entry.id   AF-A0A6J4FPQ0-F1
#
_cell.length_a   1.000
_cell.length_b   1.000
_cell.length_c   1.000
_cell.angle_alpha   90.00
_cell.angle_beta   90.00
_cell.angle_gamma   90.00
#
_symmetry.space_group_name_H-M   'P 1'
#
loop_
_entity.id
_entity.type
_entity.pdbx_description
1 polymer ?
#
loop_
_entity_poly.entity_id
_entity_poly.type
_entity_poly.pdbx_seq_one_letter_code
_entity_poly.pdbx_strand_id
1 'polypeptide(L)'
;MADTSKAATHDTGAHAAPVQMGSERSFGIVFAVVFTVIGLWPLTGDGEMRLWALGAAAGFLAVALVLPRALKPLNILWFKFGLVLHHVVTPLVMGLLFFVTVTPIGLLMRATGKDPMRLERDPAAPSYWIERAPPGPAPETMTRQF
;
A
#
# COMPACT_ATOMS: atom_id res chain seq x y z
N MET A 1 37.07 38.07 -12.57
CA MET A 1 35.85 38.88 -12.40
C MET A 1 34.72 37.89 -12.14
N ALA A 2 34.10 38.01 -10.97
CA ALA A 2 33.12 37.11 -10.39
C ALA A 2 31.92 36.86 -11.33
N ASP A 3 31.34 35.66 -11.28
CA ASP A 3 29.99 35.55 -10.73
C ASP A 3 29.66 34.11 -10.30
N THR A 4 28.91 34.06 -9.22
CA THR A 4 28.64 32.95 -8.33
C THR A 4 27.26 32.43 -8.70
N SER A 5 27.14 31.62 -9.76
CA SER A 5 25.83 31.09 -10.14
C SER A 5 25.52 29.80 -9.37
N LYS A 6 25.03 30.01 -8.15
CA LYS A 6 23.87 29.30 -7.59
C LYS A 6 24.01 27.77 -7.53
N ALA A 7 24.62 27.31 -6.46
CA ALA A 7 24.26 26.03 -5.85
C ALA A 7 22.74 26.02 -5.63
N ALA A 8 22.01 25.40 -6.57
CA ALA A 8 20.61 25.09 -6.42
C ALA A 8 20.53 23.97 -5.38
N THR A 9 20.34 24.38 -4.14
CA THR A 9 19.60 23.70 -3.08
C THR A 9 18.80 22.50 -3.60
N HIS A 10 19.31 21.29 -3.35
CA HIS A 10 18.57 20.04 -3.49
C HIS A 10 17.55 19.92 -2.34
N ASP A 11 16.68 20.91 -2.18
CA ASP A 11 15.51 20.85 -1.31
C ASP A 11 14.38 20.18 -2.07
N THR A 12 14.45 18.85 -2.25
CA THR A 12 13.28 18.08 -2.66
C THR A 12 12.41 17.86 -1.43
N GLY A 13 11.66 18.92 -1.08
CA GLY A 13 10.60 18.85 -0.09
C GLY A 13 9.69 17.67 -0.39
N ALA A 14 9.41 16.89 0.66
CA ALA A 14 8.55 15.73 0.63
C ALA A 14 7.28 15.98 -0.22
N HIS A 15 7.21 15.34 -1.39
CA HIS A 15 6.00 15.23 -2.18
C HIS A 15 5.04 14.23 -1.50
N ALA A 16 4.62 14.52 -0.27
CA ALA A 16 3.44 13.90 0.31
C ALA A 16 2.23 14.54 -0.37
N ALA A 17 1.83 14.02 -1.53
CA ALA A 17 0.60 14.44 -2.18
C ALA A 17 -0.55 14.35 -1.15
N PRO A 18 -1.32 15.43 -0.93
CA PRO A 18 -2.40 15.40 0.03
C PRO A 18 -3.39 14.32 -0.42
N VAL A 19 -3.74 13.39 0.48
CA VAL A 19 -4.72 12.34 0.20
C VAL A 19 -6.05 13.01 -0.13
N GLN A 20 -6.39 13.07 -1.41
CA GLN A 20 -7.61 13.72 -1.88
C GLN A 20 -8.80 12.84 -1.51
N MET A 21 -9.75 13.41 -0.78
CA MET A 21 -11.01 12.73 -0.46
C MET A 21 -11.76 12.44 -1.76
N GLY A 22 -12.21 11.19 -1.93
CA GLY A 22 -13.02 10.79 -3.08
C GLY A 22 -14.29 11.63 -3.17
N SER A 23 -14.63 12.08 -4.38
CA SER A 23 -15.82 12.90 -4.64
C SER A 23 -17.08 12.22 -4.07
N GLU A 24 -17.96 13.00 -3.46
CA GLU A 24 -19.21 12.55 -2.86
C GLU A 24 -20.10 11.80 -3.87
N ARG A 25 -19.93 12.11 -5.17
CA ARG A 25 -20.60 11.42 -6.28
C ARG A 25 -20.09 9.99 -6.47
N SER A 26 -18.79 9.76 -6.36
CA SER A 26 -18.19 8.43 -6.49
C SER A 26 -18.67 7.50 -5.37
N PHE A 27 -18.80 8.03 -4.15
CA PHE A 27 -19.40 7.29 -3.03
C PHE A 27 -20.86 6.87 -3.34
N GLY A 28 -21.69 7.82 -3.79
CA GLY A 28 -23.08 7.53 -4.16
C GLY A 28 -23.21 6.49 -5.29
N ILE A 29 -22.34 6.55 -6.30
CA ILE A 29 -22.32 5.59 -7.42
C ILE A 29 -21.93 4.19 -6.94
N VAL A 30 -20.90 4.05 -6.10
CA VAL A 30 -20.48 2.75 -5.57
C VAL A 30 -21.63 2.08 -4.80
N PHE A 31 -22.31 2.82 -3.91
CA PHE A 31 -23.46 2.27 -3.19
C PHE A 31 -24.63 1.94 -4.10
N ALA A 32 -24.92 2.77 -5.11
CA ALA A 32 -25.95 2.47 -6.10
C ALA A 32 -25.66 1.16 -6.87
N VAL A 33 -24.41 0.95 -7.30
CA VAL A 33 -23.98 -0.30 -7.96
C VAL A 33 -24.12 -1.49 -7.02
N VAL A 34 -23.65 -1.38 -5.78
CA VAL A 34 -23.75 -2.46 -4.77
C VAL A 34 -25.21 -2.85 -4.51
N PHE A 35 -26.09 -1.87 -4.26
CA PHE A 35 -27.51 -2.15 -4.05
C PHE A 35 -28.19 -2.70 -5.30
N THR A 36 -27.77 -2.28 -6.49
CA THR A 36 -28.26 -2.84 -7.77
C THR A 36 -27.87 -4.30 -7.92
N VAL A 37 -26.61 -4.65 -7.64
CA VAL A 37 -26.13 -6.04 -7.68
C VAL A 37 -26.86 -6.90 -6.64
N ILE A 38 -27.03 -6.41 -5.41
CA ILE A 38 -27.79 -7.12 -4.36
C ILE A 38 -29.27 -7.27 -4.73
N GLY A 39 -29.87 -6.26 -5.37
CA GLY A 39 -31.26 -6.30 -5.84
C GLY A 39 -31.47 -7.21 -7.04
N LEU A 40 -30.45 -7.36 -7.90
CA LEU A 40 -30.45 -8.26 -9.06
C LEU A 40 -29.99 -9.68 -8.73
N TRP A 41 -29.24 -9.89 -7.65
CA TRP A 41 -28.82 -11.20 -7.16
C TRP A 41 -29.97 -12.21 -7.03
N PRO A 42 -31.13 -11.86 -6.44
CA PRO A 42 -32.26 -12.78 -6.35
C PRO A 42 -32.95 -13.09 -7.69
N LEU A 43 -32.63 -12.43 -8.81
CA LEU A 43 -33.15 -12.82 -10.13
C LEU A 43 -32.46 -14.07 -10.71
N THR A 44 -31.35 -14.51 -10.12
CA THR A 44 -30.60 -15.69 -10.58
C THR A 44 -31.01 -16.99 -9.89
N GLY A 45 -32.00 -16.96 -8.99
CA GLY A 45 -32.67 -18.14 -8.42
C GLY A 45 -34.16 -17.87 -8.23
N ASP A 46 -34.96 -18.91 -7.94
CA ASP A 46 -36.44 -18.87 -7.75
C ASP A 46 -36.90 -18.05 -6.52
N GLY A 47 -36.32 -16.88 -6.27
CA GLY A 47 -36.65 -15.98 -5.17
C GLY A 47 -37.52 -14.82 -5.64
N GLU A 48 -38.60 -14.54 -4.91
CA GLU A 48 -39.45 -13.38 -5.13
C GLU A 48 -38.62 -12.09 -5.23
N MET A 49 -38.89 -11.30 -6.28
CA MET A 49 -38.29 -9.99 -6.48
C MET A 49 -38.42 -9.18 -5.19
N ARG A 50 -37.31 -8.93 -4.49
CA ARG A 50 -37.31 -8.10 -3.27
C ARG A 50 -37.52 -6.64 -3.66
N LEU A 51 -38.79 -6.27 -3.92
CA LEU A 51 -39.22 -4.92 -4.27
C LEU A 51 -38.76 -3.86 -3.26
N TRP A 52 -38.60 -4.24 -1.98
CA TRP A 52 -38.00 -3.40 -0.95
C TRP A 52 -36.51 -3.08 -1.20
N ALA A 53 -35.72 -4.01 -1.75
CA ALA A 53 -34.33 -3.78 -2.11
C ALA A 53 -34.19 -2.88 -3.35
N LEU A 54 -35.08 -3.04 -4.33
CA LEU A 54 -35.18 -2.14 -5.50
C LEU A 54 -35.64 -0.73 -5.09
N GLY A 55 -36.60 -0.61 -4.18
CA GLY A 55 -37.02 0.66 -3.59
C GLY A 55 -35.90 1.34 -2.80
N ALA A 56 -35.13 0.58 -2.02
CA ALA A 56 -33.95 1.08 -1.33
C ALA A 56 -32.84 1.52 -2.30
N ALA A 57 -32.61 0.79 -3.40
CA ALA A 57 -31.66 1.14 -4.44
C ALA A 57 -32.07 2.44 -5.18
N ALA A 58 -33.34 2.56 -5.57
CA ALA A 58 -33.88 3.76 -6.21
C ALA A 58 -33.88 4.96 -5.26
N GLY A 59 -34.18 4.75 -3.98
CA GLY A 59 -34.08 5.78 -2.93
C GLY A 59 -32.64 6.25 -2.73
N PHE A 60 -31.67 5.33 -2.65
CA PHE A 60 -30.25 5.67 -2.54
C PHE A 60 -29.74 6.39 -3.80
N LEU A 61 -30.15 5.94 -4.99
CA LEU A 61 -29.81 6.58 -6.26
C LEU A 61 -30.40 8.00 -6.34
N ALA A 62 -31.66 8.17 -5.95
CA ALA A 62 -32.32 9.48 -5.90
C ALA A 62 -31.65 10.43 -4.90
N VAL A 63 -31.30 9.94 -3.70
CA VAL A 63 -30.58 10.74 -2.70
C VAL A 63 -29.15 11.08 -3.17
N ALA A 64 -28.47 10.14 -3.85
CA ALA A 64 -27.16 10.37 -4.45
C ALA A 64 -27.17 11.42 -5.57
N LEU A 65 -28.24 11.48 -6.36
CA LEU A 65 -28.39 12.42 -7.48
C LEU A 65 -28.95 13.78 -7.07
N VAL A 66 -29.93 13.82 -6.17
CA VAL A 66 -30.68 15.04 -5.82
C VAL A 66 -30.01 15.83 -4.70
N LEU A 67 -29.44 15.16 -3.69
CA LEU A 67 -28.92 15.83 -2.49
C LEU A 67 -27.56 15.27 -2.01
N PRO A 68 -26.48 15.41 -2.81
CA PRO A 68 -25.14 14.93 -2.43
C PRO A 68 -24.60 15.62 -1.16
N ARG A 69 -25.16 16.77 -0.77
CA ARG A 69 -24.80 17.48 0.47
C ARG A 69 -25.21 16.75 1.75
N ALA A 70 -26.30 15.97 1.74
CA ALA A 70 -26.68 15.14 2.88
C ALA A 70 -25.76 13.92 3.05
N LEU A 71 -25.19 13.43 1.95
CA LEU A 71 -24.21 12.34 1.92
C LEU A 71 -22.80 12.79 2.29
N LYS A 72 -22.52 14.10 2.33
CA LYS A 72 -21.20 14.66 2.64
C LYS A 72 -20.64 14.24 4.02
N PRO A 73 -21.37 14.36 5.15
CA PRO A 73 -20.85 13.90 6.44
C PRO A 73 -20.63 12.38 6.47
N LEU A 74 -21.48 11.61 5.79
CA LEU A 74 -21.36 10.15 5.71
C LEU A 74 -20.14 9.74 4.87
N ASN A 75 -19.90 10.40 3.73
CA ASN A 75 -18.71 10.17 2.90
C ASN A 75 -17.43 10.49 3.68
N ILE A 76 -17.40 11.57 4.46
CA ILE A 76 -16.25 11.91 5.31
C ILE A 76 -16.02 10.83 6.38
N LEU A 77 -17.08 10.36 7.04
CA LEU A 77 -16.97 9.32 8.06
C LEU A 77 -16.50 7.99 7.46
N TRP A 78 -17.07 7.60 6.32
CA TRP A 78 -16.67 6.42 5.57
C TRP A 78 -15.22 6.49 5.09
N PHE A 79 -14.81 7.65 4.57
CA PHE A 79 -13.45 7.88 4.13
C PHE A 79 -12.45 7.79 5.30
N LYS A 80 -12.77 8.39 6.45
CA LYS A 80 -11.97 8.26 7.67
C LYS A 80 -11.88 6.81 8.14
N PHE A 81 -13.00 6.08 8.09
CA PHE A 81 -13.02 4.66 8.40
C PHE A 81 -12.12 3.86 7.44
N GLY A 82 -12.20 4.15 6.13
CA GLY A 82 -11.33 3.57 5.11
C GLY A 82 -9.85 3.85 5.34
N LEU A 83 -9.50 5.07 5.78
CA LEU A 83 -8.12 5.43 6.15
C LEU A 83 -7.61 4.63 7.36
N VAL A 84 -8.42 4.51 8.41
CA VAL A 84 -8.06 3.72 9.60
C VAL A 84 -7.93 2.25 9.22
N LEU A 85 -8.86 1.72 8.44
CA LEU A 85 -8.81 0.36 7.93
C LEU A 85 -7.55 0.14 7.09
N HIS A 86 -7.23 1.05 6.18
CA HIS A 86 -5.99 0.99 5.39
C HIS A 86 -4.75 0.98 6.29
N HIS A 87 -4.72 1.82 7.33
CA HIS A 87 -3.61 1.84 8.27
C HIS A 87 -3.40 0.49 9.01
N VAL A 88 -4.46 -0.31 9.21
CA VAL A 88 -4.37 -1.64 9.80
C VAL A 88 -4.08 -2.71 8.74
N VAL A 89 -4.73 -2.63 7.58
CA VAL A 89 -4.60 -3.61 6.50
C VAL A 89 -3.21 -3.56 5.88
N THR A 90 -2.60 -2.38 5.71
CA THR A 90 -1.24 -2.25 5.15
C THR A 90 -0.20 -3.05 5.94
N PRO A 91 0.02 -2.84 7.25
CA PRO A 91 0.96 -3.64 8.02
C PRO A 91 0.54 -5.11 8.12
N LEU A 92 -0.76 -5.42 8.14
CA LEU A 92 -1.25 -6.80 8.16
C LEU A 92 -0.89 -7.55 6.87
N VAL A 93 -1.13 -6.94 5.70
CA VAL A 93 -0.76 -7.50 4.40
C VAL A 93 0.75 -7.61 4.27
N MET A 94 1.51 -6.59 4.68
CA MET A 94 2.97 -6.64 4.66
C MET A 94 3.51 -7.74 5.59
N GLY A 95 2.91 -7.90 6.78
CA GLY A 95 3.23 -8.97 7.72
C GLY A 95 2.89 -10.35 7.13
N LEU A 96 1.71 -10.51 6.56
CA LEU A 96 1.30 -11.75 5.90
C LEU A 96 2.24 -12.10 4.76
N LEU A 97 2.59 -11.13 3.91
CA LEU A 97 3.56 -11.31 2.83
C LEU A 97 4.91 -11.77 3.39
N PHE A 98 5.39 -11.15 4.46
CA PHE A 98 6.62 -11.58 5.13
C PHE A 98 6.53 -13.03 5.61
N PHE A 99 5.46 -13.41 6.32
CA PHE A 99 5.30 -14.77 6.84
C PHE A 99 5.06 -15.83 5.77
N VAL A 100 4.41 -15.49 4.65
CA VAL A 100 4.08 -16.42 3.58
C VAL A 100 5.20 -16.53 2.55
N THR A 101 6.02 -15.49 2.37
CA THR A 101 7.09 -15.49 1.35
C THR A 101 8.46 -15.50 1.99
N VAL A 102 8.81 -14.49 2.79
CA VAL A 102 10.16 -14.30 3.33
C VAL A 102 10.51 -15.38 4.34
N THR A 103 9.62 -15.66 5.31
CA THR A 103 9.84 -16.65 6.36
C THR A 103 10.09 -18.06 5.82
N PRO A 104 9.28 -18.62 4.89
CA PRO A 104 9.56 -19.96 4.36
C PRO A 104 10.81 -20.00 3.49
N ILE A 105 11.14 -18.92 2.76
CA ILE A 105 12.41 -18.84 2.03
C ILE A 105 13.58 -18.92 3.01
N GLY A 106 13.56 -18.14 4.10
CA GLY A 106 14.59 -18.18 5.14
C GLY A 106 14.68 -19.54 5.84
N LEU A 107 13.53 -20.18 6.11
CA LEU A 107 13.48 -21.52 6.70
C LEU A 107 14.06 -22.57 5.75
N LEU A 108 13.75 -22.49 4.45
CA LEU A 108 14.30 -23.37 3.42
C LEU A 108 15.81 -23.18 3.26
N MET A 109 16.30 -21.94 3.30
CA MET A 109 17.74 -21.66 3.30
C MET A 109 18.43 -22.27 4.51
N ARG A 110 17.83 -22.14 5.72
CA ARG A 110 18.35 -22.76 6.94
C ARG A 110 18.34 -24.29 6.86
N ALA A 111 17.27 -24.89 6.33
CA ALA A 111 17.16 -26.33 6.14
C ALA A 111 18.15 -26.88 5.09
N THR A 112 18.47 -26.09 4.06
CA THR A 112 19.46 -26.45 3.03
C THR A 112 20.91 -26.14 3.43
N GLY A 113 21.15 -25.72 4.68
CA GLY A 113 22.48 -25.40 5.20
C GLY A 113 23.11 -24.14 4.59
N LYS A 114 22.32 -23.32 3.88
CA LYS A 114 22.79 -22.07 3.30
C LYS A 114 22.71 -20.99 4.36
N ASP A 115 23.86 -20.66 4.94
CA ASP A 115 24.02 -19.50 5.80
C ASP A 115 24.72 -18.36 5.05
N PRO A 116 23.98 -17.52 4.31
CA PRO A 116 24.56 -16.41 3.56
C PRO A 116 25.19 -15.35 4.47
N MET A 117 24.80 -15.30 5.74
CA MET A 117 25.24 -14.29 6.68
C MET A 117 26.28 -14.82 7.69
N ARG A 118 26.68 -16.10 7.59
CA ARG A 118 27.64 -16.76 8.49
C ARG A 118 27.33 -16.42 9.97
N LEU A 119 26.08 -16.65 10.39
CA LEU A 119 25.60 -16.34 11.74
C LEU A 119 26.31 -17.15 12.82
N GLU A 120 26.78 -18.35 12.49
CA GLU A 120 27.59 -19.15 13.41
C GLU A 120 28.95 -18.49 13.64
N ARG A 121 29.17 -18.06 14.89
CA ARG A 121 30.46 -17.53 15.34
C ARG A 121 31.42 -18.69 15.55
N ASP A 122 32.50 -18.73 14.79
CA ASP A 122 33.63 -19.63 14.97
C ASP A 122 34.61 -19.03 16.02
N PRO A 123 34.70 -19.60 17.24
CA PRO A 123 35.63 -19.12 18.27
C PRO A 123 37.10 -19.44 17.96
N ALA A 124 37.39 -20.31 16.99
CA ALA A 124 38.75 -20.63 16.55
C ALA A 124 39.22 -19.79 15.35
N ALA A 125 38.34 -18.97 14.77
CA ALA A 125 38.68 -18.14 13.63
C ALA A 125 39.62 -16.98 14.03
N PRO A 126 40.76 -16.79 13.34
CA PRO A 126 41.70 -15.70 13.63
C PRO A 126 41.15 -14.32 13.21
N SER A 127 40.26 -14.28 12.22
CA SER A 127 39.57 -13.07 11.77
C SER A 127 38.31 -13.44 10.99
N TYR A 128 37.22 -12.67 11.18
CA TYR A 128 35.99 -12.77 10.38
C TYR A 128 36.05 -11.94 9.09
N TRP A 129 37.16 -11.24 8.85
CA TRP A 129 37.35 -10.43 7.66
C TRP A 129 37.38 -11.32 6.41
N ILE A 130 36.48 -11.04 5.47
CA ILE A 130 36.46 -11.72 4.17
C ILE A 130 37.44 -10.98 3.25
N GLU A 131 38.61 -11.56 3.01
CA GLU A 131 39.54 -11.07 2.01
C GLU A 131 38.91 -11.15 0.62
N ARG A 132 38.85 -10.00 -0.07
CA ARG A 132 38.28 -9.90 -1.41
C ARG A 132 39.39 -10.07 -2.45
N ALA A 133 39.27 -11.08 -3.30
CA ALA A 133 40.13 -11.30 -4.47
C ALA A 133 39.24 -11.33 -5.72
N PRO A 134 39.40 -10.40 -6.68
CA PRO A 134 40.38 -9.31 -6.72
C PRO A 134 40.10 -8.21 -5.67
N PRO A 135 41.13 -7.46 -5.25
CA PRO A 135 40.95 -6.29 -4.41
C PRO A 135 39.96 -5.32 -5.07
N GLY A 136 39.24 -4.55 -4.25
CA GLY A 136 38.28 -3.55 -4.72
C GLY A 136 38.89 -2.59 -5.74
N PRO A 137 38.06 -1.85 -6.50
CA PRO A 137 38.53 -0.98 -7.57
C PRO A 137 39.63 -0.04 -7.05
N ALA A 138 40.66 0.18 -7.87
CA ALA A 138 41.81 0.98 -7.48
C ALA A 138 41.35 2.34 -6.93
N PRO A 139 41.96 2.88 -5.86
CA PRO A 139 41.58 4.16 -5.25
C PRO A 139 41.48 5.31 -6.28
N GLU A 140 42.26 5.21 -7.35
CA GLU A 140 42.31 6.10 -8.52
C GLU A 140 40.96 6.25 -9.26
N THR A 141 40.08 5.25 -9.15
CA THR A 141 38.75 5.25 -9.79
C THR A 141 37.72 6.12 -9.06
N MET A 142 38.01 6.57 -7.83
CA MET A 142 37.12 7.42 -7.03
C MET A 142 37.37 8.90 -7.30
N THR A 143 37.06 9.39 -8.50
CA THR A 143 37.37 10.76 -8.95
C THR A 143 36.56 11.86 -8.25
N ARG A 144 35.51 11.52 -7.49
CA ARG A 144 34.68 12.47 -6.72
C ARG A 144 34.25 11.87 -5.38
N GLN A 145 35.14 11.98 -4.40
CA GLN A 145 34.92 11.46 -3.04
C GLN A 145 34.37 12.51 -2.06
N PHE A 146 34.26 13.76 -2.47
CA PHE A 146 33.66 14.87 -1.72
C PHE A 146 32.77 15.72 -2.64
#